data_AF-B7P5U0-F1
#
_entry.id   AF-B7P5U0-F1
#
_cell.length_a   1.000
_cell.length_b   1.000
_cell.length_c   1.000
_cell.angle_alpha   90.00
_cell.angle_beta   90.00
_cell.angle_gamma   90.00
#
_symmetry.space_group_name_H-M   'P 1'
#
loop_
_entity.id
_entity.type
_entity.pdbx_description
1 polymer ?
#
loop_
_entity_poly.entity_id
_entity_poly.type
_entity_poly.pdbx_seq_one_letter_code
_entity_poly.pdbx_strand_id
1 'polypeptide(L)'
;IFLLGALLTWSGLVASAFVPTMAWMTVTFGAIQGLGVGLTILTYGILLTMYFDKYRGLTSGMKYSGGSLGGLVFPKLLPYLQQEYSFCGTLLIYGGISMHLSAIGVFVKEPPWTSLKKD
;
A
#
# COMPACT_ATOMS: atom_id res chain seq x y z
N ILE A 1 -1.94 -5.12 -12.37
CA ILE A 1 -1.28 -5.61 -11.14
C ILE A 1 -1.43 -4.64 -9.95
N PHE A 2 -1.22 -3.32 -10.13
CA PHE A 2 -1.28 -2.36 -9.01
C PHE A 2 -2.58 -2.44 -8.19
N LEU A 3 -3.74 -2.45 -8.86
CA LEU A 3 -5.04 -2.58 -8.21
C LEU A 3 -5.20 -3.88 -7.43
N LEU A 4 -4.71 -5.01 -7.97
CA LEU A 4 -4.74 -6.29 -7.26
C LEU A 4 -3.87 -6.26 -6.00
N GLY A 5 -2.68 -5.65 -6.08
CA GLY A 5 -1.82 -5.43 -4.92
C GLY A 5 -2.51 -4.58 -3.86
N ALA A 6 -3.11 -3.46 -4.26
CA ALA A 6 -3.82 -2.56 -3.35
C ALA A 6 -5.04 -3.23 -2.69
N LEU A 7 -5.82 -4.01 -3.45
CA LEU A 7 -6.94 -4.80 -2.95
C LEU A 7 -6.49 -5.82 -1.89
N LEU A 8 -5.40 -6.54 -2.16
CA LEU A 8 -4.82 -7.51 -1.21
C LEU A 8 -4.31 -6.82 0.06
N THR A 9 -3.69 -5.64 -0.07
CA THR A 9 -3.19 -4.88 1.08
C THR A 9 -4.31 -4.50 2.05
N TRP A 10 -5.35 -3.81 1.60
CA TRP A 10 -6.40 -3.37 2.52
C TRP A 10 -7.28 -4.52 2.98
N SER A 11 -7.54 -5.53 2.13
CA SER A 11 -8.34 -6.70 2.53
C SER A 11 -7.63 -7.54 3.58
N GLY A 12 -6.31 -7.73 3.48
CA GLY A 12 -5.51 -8.40 4.53
C GLY A 12 -5.53 -7.65 5.86
N LEU A 13 -5.52 -6.31 5.80
CA LEU A 13 -5.60 -5.43 6.97
C LEU A 13 -6.97 -5.46 7.65
N VAL A 14 -8.04 -5.36 6.87
CA VAL A 14 -9.42 -5.43 7.37
C VAL A 14 -9.72 -6.83 7.90
N ALA A 15 -9.29 -7.88 7.19
CA ALA A 15 -9.45 -9.26 7.65
C ALA A 15 -8.73 -9.50 8.99
N SER A 16 -7.53 -8.93 9.17
CA SER A 16 -6.78 -9.02 10.43
C SER A 16 -7.50 -8.42 11.63
N ALA A 17 -8.47 -7.53 11.44
CA ALA A 17 -9.23 -6.93 12.55
C ALA A 17 -10.31 -7.87 13.12
N PHE A 18 -10.79 -8.83 12.31
CA PHE A 18 -11.85 -9.77 12.70
C PHE A 18 -11.31 -11.12 13.20
N VAL A 19 -9.99 -11.31 13.17
CA VAL A 19 -9.35 -12.57 13.53
C VAL A 19 -9.03 -12.60 15.03
N PRO A 20 -9.51 -13.61 15.78
CA PRO A 20 -9.25 -13.71 17.23
C PRO A 20 -7.94 -14.43 17.59
N THR A 21 -7.30 -15.12 16.64
CA THR A 21 -6.13 -15.97 16.91
C THR A 21 -4.86 -15.39 16.30
N MET A 22 -3.79 -15.32 17.10
CA MET A 22 -2.46 -14.82 16.67
C MET A 22 -1.94 -15.49 15.39
N ALA A 23 -2.12 -16.81 15.25
CA ALA A 23 -1.67 -17.55 14.06
C ALA A 23 -2.35 -17.07 12.76
N TRP A 24 -3.68 -16.88 12.81
CA TRP A 24 -4.45 -16.36 11.68
C TRP A 24 -4.14 -14.88 11.40
N MET A 25 -3.78 -14.13 12.44
CA MET A 25 -3.34 -12.75 12.30
C MET A 25 -2.00 -12.67 11.56
N THR A 26 -1.05 -13.57 11.85
CA THR A 26 0.22 -13.68 11.10
C THR A 26 -0.01 -14.01 9.63
N VAL A 27 -0.98 -14.86 9.30
CA VAL A 27 -1.31 -15.19 7.91
C VAL A 27 -1.94 -13.99 7.19
N THR A 28 -2.93 -13.34 7.80
CA THR A 28 -3.66 -12.22 7.18
C THR A 28 -2.83 -10.93 7.12
N PHE A 29 -2.25 -10.52 8.24
CA PHE A 29 -1.42 -9.31 8.33
C PHE A 29 0.01 -9.52 7.81
N GLY A 30 0.55 -10.74 7.90
CA GLY A 30 1.90 -11.03 7.40
C GLY A 30 1.89 -11.45 5.94
N ALA A 31 1.23 -12.55 5.62
CA ALA A 31 1.28 -13.11 4.26
C ALA A 31 0.42 -12.30 3.28
N ILE A 32 -0.87 -12.12 3.54
CA ILE A 32 -1.78 -11.47 2.57
C ILE A 32 -1.42 -9.99 2.39
N GLN A 33 -1.32 -9.25 3.50
CA GLN A 33 -0.95 -7.83 3.45
C GLN A 33 0.48 -7.63 2.92
N GLY A 34 1.45 -8.45 3.34
CA GLY A 34 2.83 -8.35 2.90
C GLY A 34 2.99 -8.61 1.39
N LEU A 35 2.30 -9.63 0.86
CA LEU A 35 2.24 -9.86 -0.58
C LEU A 35 1.63 -8.66 -1.30
N GLY A 36 0.48 -8.14 -0.84
CA GLY A 36 -0.16 -6.97 -1.46
C GLY A 36 0.74 -5.74 -1.51
N VAL A 37 1.43 -5.43 -0.40
CA VAL A 37 2.36 -4.30 -0.32
C VAL A 37 3.55 -4.51 -1.25
N GLY A 38 4.11 -5.72 -1.30
CA GLY A 38 5.20 -6.06 -2.20
C GLY A 38 4.83 -5.81 -3.67
N LEU A 39 3.70 -6.35 -4.13
CA LEU A 39 3.22 -6.12 -5.50
C LEU A 39 3.01 -4.63 -5.80
N THR A 40 2.49 -3.87 -4.82
CA THR A 40 2.21 -2.44 -4.98
C THR A 40 3.50 -1.61 -5.11
N ILE A 41 4.49 -1.85 -4.23
CA ILE A 41 5.79 -1.15 -4.26
C ILE A 41 6.52 -1.42 -5.58
N LEU A 42 6.53 -2.68 -6.03
CA LEU A 42 7.15 -3.08 -7.30
C LEU A 42 6.50 -2.36 -8.48
N THR A 43 5.17 -2.42 -8.57
CA THR A 43 4.43 -1.84 -9.70
C THR A 43 4.55 -0.32 -9.73
N TYR A 44 4.50 0.33 -8.56
CA TYR A 44 4.69 1.77 -8.45
C TYR A 44 6.09 2.21 -8.89
N GLY A 45 7.13 1.45 -8.52
CA GLY A 45 8.50 1.71 -8.97
C GLY A 45 8.65 1.62 -10.48
N ILE A 46 8.04 0.61 -11.10
CA ILE A 46 8.04 0.42 -12.54
C ILE A 46 7.29 1.57 -13.25
N LEU A 47 6.10 1.94 -12.76
CA LEU A 47 5.30 3.05 -13.29
C LEU A 47 6.05 4.38 -13.30
N LEU A 48 6.70 4.73 -12.18
CA LEU A 48 7.49 5.96 -12.08
C LEU A 48 8.65 5.98 -13.07
N THR A 49 9.30 4.83 -13.24
CA THR A 49 10.45 4.67 -14.14
C THR A 49 10.03 4.81 -15.61
N MET A 50 8.84 4.31 -15.96
CA MET A 50 8.26 4.46 -17.30
C MET A 50 7.81 5.90 -17.60
N TYR A 51 7.09 6.54 -16.67
CA TYR A 51 6.55 7.89 -16.91
C TYR A 51 7.61 9.00 -16.94
N PHE A 52 8.69 8.86 -16.16
CA PHE A 52 9.68 9.93 -15.98
C PHE A 52 11.09 9.45 -16.28
N ASP A 53 11.36 9.05 -17.53
CA ASP A 53 12.65 8.51 -17.96
C ASP A 53 13.84 9.45 -17.66
N LYS A 54 13.67 10.75 -17.92
CA LYS A 54 14.71 11.77 -17.69
C LYS A 54 14.81 12.24 -16.23
N TYR A 55 13.74 12.11 -15.43
CA TYR A 55 13.65 12.65 -14.06
C TYR A 55 13.51 11.56 -12.99
N ARG A 56 13.97 10.33 -13.27
CA ARG A 56 13.87 9.16 -12.37
C ARG A 56 14.43 9.40 -10.97
N GLY A 57 15.51 10.17 -10.86
CA GLY A 57 16.14 10.51 -9.57
C GLY A 57 15.24 11.39 -8.70
N LEU A 58 14.59 12.39 -9.30
CA LEU A 58 13.67 13.29 -8.60
C LEU A 58 12.39 12.56 -8.17
N THR A 59 11.80 11.74 -9.04
CA THR A 59 10.59 10.97 -8.70
C THR A 59 10.86 9.91 -7.65
N SER A 60 12.00 9.21 -7.72
CA SER A 60 12.43 8.28 -6.68
C SER A 60 12.67 9.01 -5.35
N GLY A 61 13.29 10.20 -5.40
CA GLY A 61 13.43 11.09 -4.26
C GLY A 61 12.07 11.40 -3.62
N MET A 62 11.10 11.90 -4.39
CA MET A 62 9.74 12.18 -3.90
C MET A 62 9.06 10.96 -3.30
N LYS A 63 9.18 9.78 -3.94
CA LYS A 63 8.66 8.52 -3.40
C LYS A 63 9.23 8.25 -2.00
N TYR A 64 10.56 8.29 -1.87
CA TYR A 64 11.21 7.98 -0.60
C TYR A 64 10.98 9.06 0.45
N SER A 65 10.91 10.34 0.07
CA SER A 65 10.52 11.43 0.96
C SER A 65 9.13 11.23 1.54
N GLY A 66 8.16 10.77 0.73
CA GLY A 66 6.83 10.38 1.22
C GLY A 66 6.90 9.22 2.23
N GLY A 67 7.75 8.22 1.96
CA GLY A 67 8.04 7.14 2.90
C GLY A 67 8.63 7.63 4.22
N SER A 68 9.57 8.59 4.18
CA SER A 68 10.15 9.20 5.38
C SER A 68 9.10 9.97 6.20
N LEU A 69 8.22 10.74 5.54
CA LEU A 69 7.12 11.42 6.22
C LEU A 69 6.18 10.43 6.91
N GLY A 70 5.81 9.35 6.22
CA GLY A 70 5.06 8.25 6.82
C GLY A 70 5.78 7.67 8.04
N GLY A 71 7.08 7.41 7.91
CA GLY A 71 7.92 6.90 8.99
C GLY A 71 8.04 7.84 10.20
N LEU A 72 7.81 9.14 10.05
CA LEU A 72 7.80 10.09 11.17
C LEU A 72 6.42 10.23 11.82
N VAL A 73 5.35 10.12 11.04
CA VAL A 73 3.97 10.31 11.50
C VAL A 73 3.39 9.03 12.12
N PHE A 74 3.55 7.89 11.44
CA PHE A 74 2.94 6.62 11.87
C PHE A 74 3.38 6.12 13.26
N PRO A 75 4.64 6.28 13.72
CA PRO A 75 5.05 5.85 15.05
C PRO A 75 4.38 6.62 16.19
N LYS A 76 3.92 7.85 15.95
CA LYS A 76 3.13 8.62 16.93
C LYS A 76 1.64 8.33 16.81
N LEU A 77 1.17 8.16 15.58
CA LEU A 77 -0.24 7.93 15.27
C LEU A 77 -0.72 6.54 15.72
N LEU A 78 0.01 5.48 15.40
CA LEU A 78 -0.38 4.09 15.70
C LEU A 78 -0.60 3.84 17.20
N PRO A 79 0.31 4.24 18.12
CA PRO A 79 0.09 4.04 19.55
C PRO A 79 -1.08 4.86 20.10
N TYR A 80 -1.28 6.09 19.60
CA TYR A 80 -2.42 6.92 19.98
C TYR A 80 -3.74 6.27 19.58
N LEU A 81 -3.84 5.77 18.34
CA LEU A 81 -5.02 5.03 17.88
C LEU A 81 -5.22 3.75 18.68
N GLN A 82 -4.14 3.05 19.05
CA GLN A 82 -4.23 1.81 19.80
C GLN A 82 -4.74 2.03 21.24
N GLN A 83 -4.41 3.17 21.86
CA GLN A 83 -4.91 3.52 23.19
C GLN A 83 -6.42 3.83 23.18
N GLU A 84 -6.90 4.54 22.16
CA GLU A 84 -8.32 4.95 22.06
C GLU A 84 -9.23 3.86 21.45
N TYR A 85 -8.77 3.16 20.41
CA TYR A 85 -9.60 2.26 19.59
C TYR A 85 -9.25 0.78 19.72
N SER A 86 -8.35 0.41 20.64
CA SER A 86 -7.76 -0.94 20.73
C SER A 86 -7.04 -1.38 19.45
N PHE A 87 -6.38 -2.54 19.52
CA PHE A 87 -5.58 -3.05 18.40
C PHE A 87 -6.40 -3.30 17.12
N CYS A 88 -7.57 -3.94 17.24
CA CYS A 88 -8.44 -4.22 16.09
C CYS A 88 -9.01 -2.93 15.45
N GLY A 89 -9.36 -1.91 16.26
CA GLY A 89 -9.84 -0.63 15.74
C GLY A 89 -8.75 0.13 14.99
N THR A 90 -7.50 0.11 15.49
CA THR A 90 -6.35 0.67 14.78
C THR A 90 -6.11 0.00 13.43
N LEU A 91 -6.23 -1.33 13.35
CA LEU A 91 -6.11 -2.08 12.10
C LEU A 91 -7.19 -1.69 11.08
N LEU A 92 -8.45 -1.49 11.53
CA LEU A 92 -9.53 -1.03 10.66
C LEU A 92 -9.29 0.38 10.12
N ILE A 93 -8.86 1.32 10.98
CA ILE A 93 -8.56 2.69 10.55
C ILE A 93 -7.39 2.69 9.57
N TYR A 94 -6.33 1.93 9.86
CA TYR A 94 -5.18 1.80 8.98
C TYR A 94 -5.55 1.12 7.64
N GLY A 95 -6.45 0.13 7.68
CA GLY A 95 -7.08 -0.47 6.51
C GLY A 95 -7.84 0.57 5.66
N GLY A 96 -8.64 1.43 6.29
CA GLY A 96 -9.35 2.52 5.62
C GLY A 96 -8.43 3.55 4.97
N ILE A 97 -7.32 3.91 5.62
CA ILE A 97 -6.27 4.76 5.01
C ILE A 97 -5.70 4.04 3.78
N SER A 98 -5.42 2.74 3.86
CA SER A 98 -4.89 1.96 2.74
C SER A 98 -5.87 1.79 1.57
N MET A 99 -7.18 1.96 1.77
CA MET A 99 -8.16 1.97 0.66
C MET A 99 -7.94 3.15 -0.29
N HIS A 100 -7.40 4.28 0.19
CA HIS A 100 -7.07 5.43 -0.67
C HIS A 100 -6.04 5.06 -1.74
N LEU A 101 -5.17 4.08 -1.44
CA LEU A 101 -4.21 3.54 -2.38
C LEU A 101 -4.90 2.90 -3.60
N SER A 102 -6.03 2.22 -3.37
CA SER A 102 -6.83 1.63 -4.45
C SER A 102 -7.50 2.70 -5.30
N ALA A 103 -8.03 3.75 -4.70
CA ALA A 103 -8.63 4.88 -5.41
C ALA A 103 -7.61 5.56 -6.33
N ILE A 104 -6.41 5.84 -5.83
CA ILE A 104 -5.30 6.38 -6.63
C ILE A 104 -4.95 5.41 -7.76
N GLY A 105 -4.91 4.11 -7.48
CA GLY A 105 -4.65 3.07 -8.48
C GLY A 105 -5.62 3.04 -9.66
N VAL A 106 -6.87 3.46 -9.46
CA VAL A 106 -7.85 3.58 -10.56
C VAL A 106 -7.52 4.77 -11.46
N PHE A 107 -6.98 5.85 -10.90
CA PHE A 107 -6.55 7.03 -11.65
C PHE A 107 -5.20 6.87 -12.34
N VAL A 108 -4.39 5.89 -11.95
CA VAL A 108 -3.14 5.57 -12.62
C VAL A 108 -3.45 4.97 -13.99
N LYS A 109 -3.49 5.85 -15.00
CA LYS A 109 -3.68 5.49 -16.40
C LYS A 109 -2.45 4.75 -16.90
N GLU A 110 -2.63 3.59 -17.53
CA GLU A 110 -1.55 2.86 -18.17
C GLU A 110 -0.86 3.78 -19.20
N PRO A 111 0.49 3.83 -19.22
CA PRO A 111 1.19 4.68 -20.16
C PRO A 111 0.86 4.27 -21.61
N PRO A 112 0.54 5.23 -22.50
CA PRO A 112 -0.04 4.94 -23.82
C PRO A 112 0.88 4.12 -24.74
N TRP A 113 2.20 4.10 -24.51
CA TRP A 113 3.16 3.36 -25.34
C TRP A 113 3.28 1.86 -24.99
N THR A 114 2.73 1.40 -23.86
CA THR A 114 2.70 -0.03 -23.50
C THR A 114 1.57 -0.81 -24.18
N SER A 115 0.64 -0.13 -24.87
CA SER A 115 -0.42 -0.76 -25.66
C SER A 115 0.04 -1.30 -27.03
N LEU A 116 1.30 -1.09 -27.42
CA LEU A 116 1.84 -1.48 -28.72
C LEU A 116 2.76 -2.71 -28.62
N LYS A 117 2.20 -3.84 -28.18
CA LYS A 117 2.67 -5.18 -28.59
C LYS A 117 1.60 -6.23 -28.25
N LYS A 118 0.49 -6.16 -28.97
CA LYS A 118 -0.36 -7.31 -29.25
C LYS A 118 -0.12 -7.66 -30.71
N ASP A 119 1.02 -8.28 -30.98
CA ASP A 119 1.25 -9.13 -32.15
C ASP A 119 1.67 -10.50 -31.62
#